data_AF-A0A846YTI4-F1
#
_entry.id   AF-A0A846YTI4-F1
#
_cell.length_a   1.000
_cell.length_b   1.000
_cell.length_c   1.000
_cell.angle_alpha   90.00
_cell.angle_beta   90.00
_cell.angle_gamma   90.00
#
_symmetry.space_group_name_H-M   'P 1'
#
loop_
_entity.id
_entity.type
_entity.pdbx_description
1 polymer ?
#
loop_
_entity_poly.entity_id
_entity_poly.type
_entity_poly.pdbx_seq_one_letter_code
_entity_poly.pdbx_strand_id
1 'polypeptide(L)'
;MTTDRPEPARPTQWNPLTRLAFRFCFLYFGLFCLLTPPVVFELTGPLGRQLGYDAQFWHIRKLQPILNWVGRELFGTDVQLHSTGVGDQAIFWVLLFCILVVAVAGTVVWSVLDRHRAHYRTLAGWYLLAIRILLAGQLLSFGFAKAIPTQMPEPSLTTLLTKYGDFTPMAVLWSQVGVSRPYEMLLGAAEITAAILLLIPRTALLGALLALIDTLQIVVLNMTFDVPEKISSTHLLLMSLLLLAPEARRLLRVLLLNRATGRSTAPYPFYTRRSRRIAAVLQVALGIWIAVAAVAGGWHAWRSGGPDRPKPALYGIWSVSQYTRDGQPVPPLTTDETRWKKVVFDYPDAITVERMDDTLVTVPADVDAASHRIRLIEGTPKYRPMTRSEHIRNPIGTLSFQQSAPDKAVLTGELDGHQVILTLDRIDPDSFPQRSAPFRWVQNRPNF
;
A
#
# COMPACT_ATOMS: atom_id res chain seq x y z
N MET A 1 37.33 25.00 -54.36
CA MET A 1 36.47 23.83 -54.07
C MET A 1 37.19 23.01 -53.02
N THR A 2 37.08 23.42 -51.75
CA THR A 2 37.69 22.74 -50.60
C THR A 2 36.63 21.84 -49.97
N THR A 3 36.86 20.54 -50.06
CA THR A 3 36.04 19.50 -49.45
C THR A 3 36.32 19.45 -47.95
N ASP A 4 35.47 20.09 -47.16
CA ASP A 4 35.41 19.87 -45.71
C ASP A 4 35.02 18.42 -45.45
N ARG A 5 36.01 17.59 -45.10
CA ARG A 5 35.76 16.29 -44.48
C ARG A 5 35.14 16.55 -43.10
N PRO A 6 33.98 15.96 -42.77
CA PRO A 6 33.47 16.07 -41.41
C PRO A 6 34.48 15.43 -40.45
N GLU A 7 34.99 16.22 -39.50
CA GLU A 7 35.82 15.73 -38.41
C GLU A 7 35.12 14.51 -37.74
N PRO A 8 35.85 13.43 -37.42
CA PRO A 8 35.27 12.33 -36.67
C PRO A 8 34.81 12.86 -35.31
N ALA A 9 33.50 12.77 -35.06
CA ALA A 9 32.89 13.17 -33.80
C ALA A 9 33.64 12.51 -32.64
N ARG A 10 34.33 13.32 -31.83
CA ARG A 10 35.11 12.85 -30.67
C ARG A 10 34.27 11.87 -29.83
N PRO A 11 34.79 10.70 -29.45
CA PRO A 11 34.05 9.79 -28.59
C PRO A 11 33.70 10.53 -27.30
N THR A 12 32.41 10.64 -27.01
CA THR A 12 31.89 11.39 -25.85
C THR A 12 32.25 10.60 -24.59
N GLN A 13 33.46 10.84 -24.07
CA GLN A 13 33.92 10.27 -22.82
C GLN A 13 33.03 10.80 -21.68
N TRP A 14 32.57 9.89 -20.83
CA TRP A 14 31.87 10.30 -19.62
C TRP A 14 32.86 10.91 -18.63
N ASN A 15 32.46 12.00 -17.96
CA ASN A 15 33.21 12.50 -16.81
C ASN A 15 33.40 11.34 -15.80
N PRO A 16 34.59 11.19 -15.17
CA PRO A 16 34.83 10.26 -14.08
C PRO A 16 33.68 10.16 -13.06
N LEU A 17 33.10 11.28 -12.62
CA LEU A 17 31.99 11.30 -11.66
C LEU A 17 30.73 10.63 -12.21
N THR A 18 30.40 10.85 -13.48
CA THR A 18 29.26 10.19 -14.15
C THR A 18 29.46 8.68 -14.26
N ARG A 19 30.69 8.23 -14.50
CA ARG A 19 31.01 6.79 -14.52
C ARG A 19 30.85 6.16 -13.13
N LEU A 20 31.37 6.84 -12.10
CA LEU A 20 31.26 6.37 -10.72
C LEU A 20 29.79 6.32 -10.27
N ALA A 21 29.04 7.41 -10.46
CA ALA A 21 27.63 7.49 -10.13
C ALA A 21 26.81 6.43 -10.87
N PHE A 22 27.09 6.20 -12.16
CA PHE A 22 26.41 5.14 -12.91
C PHE A 22 26.65 3.75 -12.31
N ARG A 23 27.91 3.40 -12.00
CA ARG A 23 28.24 2.09 -11.39
C ARG A 23 27.53 1.91 -10.05
N PHE A 24 27.56 2.94 -9.21
CA PHE A 24 26.86 2.94 -7.92
C PHE A 24 25.36 2.77 -8.10
N CYS A 25 24.70 3.62 -8.89
CA CYS A 25 23.26 3.53 -9.11
C CYS A 25 22.86 2.19 -9.73
N PHE A 26 23.65 1.69 -10.69
CA PHE A 26 23.39 0.39 -11.31
C PHE A 26 23.36 -0.73 -10.27
N LEU A 27 24.37 -0.79 -9.39
CA LEU A 27 24.44 -1.80 -8.34
C LEU A 27 23.38 -1.57 -7.27
N TYR A 28 23.27 -0.36 -6.74
CA TYR A 28 22.36 -0.04 -5.65
C TYR A 28 20.89 -0.25 -6.02
N PHE A 29 20.40 0.40 -7.09
CA PHE A 29 19.01 0.22 -7.51
C PHE A 29 18.76 -1.15 -8.11
N GLY A 30 19.76 -1.77 -8.76
CA GLY A 30 19.64 -3.14 -9.24
C GLY A 30 19.41 -4.13 -8.10
N LEU A 31 20.23 -4.05 -7.05
CA LEU A 31 20.08 -4.86 -5.83
C LEU A 31 18.79 -4.53 -5.08
N PHE A 32 18.45 -3.26 -4.93
CA PHE A 32 17.19 -2.84 -4.32
C PHE A 32 15.99 -3.44 -5.05
N CYS A 33 15.91 -3.30 -6.37
CA CYS A 33 14.80 -3.87 -7.13
C CYS A 33 14.73 -5.39 -6.99
N LEU A 34 15.88 -6.07 -7.02
CA LEU A 34 15.95 -7.54 -6.95
C LEU A 34 15.61 -8.09 -5.56
N LEU A 35 16.07 -7.42 -4.50
CA LEU A 35 15.95 -7.91 -3.13
C LEU A 35 14.72 -7.38 -2.42
N THR A 36 14.12 -6.28 -2.87
CA THR A 36 12.87 -5.75 -2.31
C THR A 36 11.67 -6.44 -2.98
N PRO A 37 10.92 -7.29 -2.25
CA PRO A 37 9.97 -8.24 -2.85
C PRO A 37 8.94 -7.66 -3.83
N PRO A 38 8.23 -6.56 -3.54
CA PRO A 38 7.17 -6.08 -4.43
C PRO A 38 7.68 -5.72 -5.83
N VAL A 39 8.89 -5.17 -5.96
CA VAL A 39 9.33 -4.49 -7.19
C VAL A 39 9.42 -5.42 -8.40
N VAL A 40 10.14 -6.55 -8.27
CA VAL A 40 10.20 -7.57 -9.34
C VAL A 40 8.94 -8.44 -9.35
N PHE A 41 8.34 -8.69 -8.19
CA PHE A 41 7.20 -9.60 -8.11
C PHE A 41 5.99 -9.10 -8.90
N GLU A 42 5.78 -7.79 -9.04
CA GLU A 42 4.73 -7.25 -9.93
C GLU A 42 4.83 -7.75 -11.37
N LEU A 43 6.05 -8.01 -11.87
CA LEU A 43 6.25 -8.50 -13.24
C LEU A 43 5.68 -9.91 -13.45
N THR A 44 5.48 -10.68 -12.39
CA THR A 44 4.87 -12.01 -12.46
C THR A 44 3.37 -11.96 -12.80
N GLY A 45 2.73 -10.79 -12.64
CA GLY A 45 1.33 -10.56 -12.97
C GLY A 45 0.38 -11.62 -12.38
N PRO A 46 -0.57 -12.18 -13.16
CA PRO A 46 -1.52 -13.16 -12.65
C PRO A 46 -0.89 -14.43 -12.06
N LEU A 47 0.31 -14.83 -12.50
CA LEU A 47 1.00 -16.01 -11.97
C LEU A 47 1.49 -15.79 -10.53
N GLY A 48 1.93 -14.58 -10.20
CA GLY A 48 2.39 -14.24 -8.85
C GLY A 48 1.36 -14.55 -7.77
N ARG A 49 0.07 -14.36 -8.09
CA ARG A 49 -1.03 -14.68 -7.17
C ARG A 49 -1.09 -16.13 -6.76
N GLN A 50 -0.72 -17.04 -7.65
CA GLN A 50 -0.75 -18.47 -7.37
C GLN A 50 0.43 -18.89 -6.48
N LEU A 51 1.52 -18.10 -6.49
CA LEU A 51 2.73 -18.39 -5.73
C LEU A 51 2.61 -18.01 -4.24
N GLY A 52 1.68 -17.11 -3.90
CA GLY A 52 1.37 -16.72 -2.51
C GLY A 52 2.46 -15.88 -1.82
N TYR A 53 2.17 -15.49 -0.58
CA TYR A 53 3.04 -14.61 0.23
C TYR A 53 4.43 -15.20 0.46
N ASP A 54 4.50 -16.52 0.70
CA ASP A 54 5.77 -17.20 1.00
C ASP A 54 6.76 -17.15 -0.16
N ALA A 55 6.28 -17.22 -1.40
CA ALA A 55 7.13 -17.13 -2.58
C ALA A 55 7.66 -15.72 -2.79
N GLN A 56 6.83 -14.69 -2.57
CA GLN A 56 7.23 -13.30 -2.70
C GLN A 56 8.38 -12.95 -1.73
N PHE A 57 8.33 -13.43 -0.49
CA PHE A 57 9.32 -13.11 0.55
C PHE A 57 10.38 -14.19 0.78
N TRP A 58 10.44 -15.22 -0.07
CA TRP A 58 11.33 -16.37 0.11
C TRP A 58 12.81 -15.98 0.26
N HIS A 59 13.30 -15.08 -0.58
CA HIS A 59 14.70 -14.64 -0.54
C HIS A 59 15.01 -13.87 0.74
N ILE A 60 14.08 -13.07 1.25
CA ILE A 60 14.24 -12.38 2.54
C ILE A 60 14.36 -13.39 3.67
N ARG A 61 13.50 -14.42 3.70
CA ARG A 61 13.58 -15.49 4.72
C ARG A 61 14.91 -16.23 4.66
N LYS A 62 15.46 -16.44 3.47
CA LYS A 62 16.80 -17.04 3.30
C LYS A 62 17.93 -16.13 3.77
N LEU A 63 17.79 -14.82 3.59
CA LEU A 63 18.77 -13.82 4.05
C LEU A 63 18.62 -13.50 5.55
N GLN A 64 17.48 -13.84 6.16
CA GLN A 64 17.17 -13.49 7.55
C GLN A 64 18.29 -13.85 8.55
N PRO A 65 18.97 -15.01 8.52
CA PRO A 65 20.08 -15.27 9.45
C PRO A 65 21.21 -14.23 9.35
N ILE A 66 21.53 -13.79 8.13
CA ILE A 66 22.54 -12.75 7.88
C ILE A 66 22.02 -11.40 8.37
N LEU A 67 20.77 -11.04 8.04
CA LEU A 67 20.16 -9.78 8.47
C LEU A 67 20.04 -9.70 9.99
N ASN A 68 19.73 -10.81 10.67
CA ASN A 68 19.66 -10.89 12.11
C ASN A 68 21.04 -10.71 12.75
N TRP A 69 22.08 -11.32 12.15
CA TRP A 69 23.46 -11.10 12.59
C TRP A 69 23.87 -9.63 12.44
N VAL A 70 23.61 -9.01 11.28
CA VAL A 70 23.88 -7.59 11.06
C VAL A 70 23.09 -6.71 12.04
N GLY A 71 21.81 -7.01 12.25
CA GLY A 71 20.94 -6.31 13.20
C GLY A 71 21.51 -6.33 14.62
N ARG A 72 21.97 -7.49 15.09
CA ARG A 72 22.57 -7.61 16.43
C ARG A 72 23.92 -6.92 16.54
N GLU A 73 24.85 -7.20 15.62
CA GLU A 73 26.24 -6.74 15.75
C GLU A 73 26.41 -5.24 15.46
N LEU A 74 25.68 -4.71 14.48
CA LEU A 74 25.85 -3.30 14.07
C LEU A 74 24.80 -2.37 14.64
N PHE A 75 23.59 -2.86 14.88
CA PHE A 75 22.45 -2.03 15.31
C PHE A 75 21.93 -2.37 16.71
N GLY A 76 22.47 -3.41 17.37
CA GLY A 76 22.04 -3.83 18.70
C GLY A 76 20.57 -4.23 18.79
N THR A 77 19.96 -4.70 17.68
CA THR A 77 18.53 -4.99 17.61
C THR A 77 18.25 -6.34 16.95
N ASP A 78 17.32 -7.10 17.53
CA ASP A 78 16.83 -8.34 16.93
C ASP A 78 15.78 -8.03 15.88
N VAL A 79 16.18 -8.14 14.61
CA VAL A 79 15.27 -7.97 13.48
C VAL A 79 14.60 -9.28 13.10
N GLN A 80 13.33 -9.21 12.72
CA GLN A 80 12.56 -10.35 12.21
C GLN A 80 11.58 -9.91 11.13
N LEU A 81 11.30 -10.80 10.18
CA LEU A 81 10.26 -10.61 9.18
C LEU A 81 8.90 -10.95 9.78
N HIS A 82 8.02 -9.97 9.85
CA HIS A 82 6.63 -10.15 10.26
C HIS A 82 5.74 -10.17 9.02
N SER A 83 4.79 -11.11 8.99
CA SER A 83 3.81 -11.26 7.90
C SER A 83 2.67 -10.25 8.00
N THR A 84 2.99 -8.97 8.17
CA THR A 84 2.02 -7.86 8.32
C THR A 84 1.75 -7.12 7.02
N GLY A 85 2.57 -7.35 5.98
CA GLY A 85 2.52 -6.59 4.72
C GLY A 85 3.15 -5.20 4.80
N VAL A 86 3.69 -4.80 5.95
CA VAL A 86 4.32 -3.49 6.18
C VAL A 86 5.73 -3.44 5.57
N GLY A 87 6.02 -2.40 4.77
CA GLY A 87 7.31 -2.21 4.09
C GLY A 87 8.46 -1.63 4.93
N ASP A 88 8.17 -0.96 6.05
CA ASP A 88 9.20 -0.27 6.87
C ASP A 88 9.66 -1.04 8.12
N GLN A 89 9.51 -2.36 8.13
CA GLN A 89 10.01 -3.18 9.25
C GLN A 89 11.52 -3.04 9.44
N ALA A 90 12.00 -3.17 10.67
CA ALA A 90 13.43 -3.05 11.01
C ALA A 90 14.34 -3.95 10.14
N ILE A 91 13.87 -5.14 9.78
CA ILE A 91 14.60 -6.05 8.89
C ILE A 91 14.85 -5.46 7.49
N PHE A 92 13.93 -4.64 6.96
CA PHE A 92 14.10 -3.99 5.65
C PHE A 92 15.06 -2.81 5.71
N TRP A 93 15.15 -2.09 6.84
CA TRP A 93 16.19 -1.09 7.07
C TRP A 93 17.58 -1.71 7.14
N VAL A 94 17.72 -2.84 7.84
CA VAL A 94 18.98 -3.60 7.87
C VAL A 94 19.34 -4.13 6.49
N LEU A 95 18.37 -4.66 5.73
CA LEU A 95 18.58 -5.07 4.34
C LEU A 95 19.06 -3.91 3.48
N LEU A 96 18.45 -2.72 3.62
CA LEU A 96 18.83 -1.53 2.87
C LEU A 96 20.27 -1.10 3.15
N PHE A 97 20.69 -1.18 4.42
CA PHE A 97 22.08 -0.95 4.80
C PHE A 97 23.02 -1.96 4.15
N CYS A 98 22.70 -3.25 4.18
CA CYS A 98 23.48 -4.29 3.50
C CYS A 98 23.59 -4.03 1.99
N ILE A 99 22.50 -3.63 1.33
CA ILE A 99 22.47 -3.25 -0.08
C ILE A 99 23.40 -2.08 -0.34
N LEU A 100 23.37 -1.05 0.51
CA LEU A 100 24.25 0.11 0.40
C LEU A 100 25.73 -0.28 0.49
N VAL A 101 26.11 -1.08 1.50
CA VAL A 101 27.49 -1.54 1.70
C VAL A 101 27.97 -2.35 0.50
N VAL A 102 27.17 -3.32 0.03
CA VAL A 102 27.51 -4.15 -1.12
C VAL A 102 27.61 -3.30 -2.40
N ALA A 103 26.71 -2.32 -2.59
CA ALA A 103 26.77 -1.44 -3.75
C ALA A 103 28.02 -0.54 -3.74
N VAL A 104 28.43 -0.01 -2.58
CA VAL A 104 29.67 0.77 -2.45
C VAL A 104 30.88 -0.10 -2.73
N ALA A 105 31.00 -1.26 -2.09
CA ALA A 105 32.12 -2.19 -2.29
C ALA A 105 32.21 -2.66 -3.75
N GLY A 106 31.08 -3.06 -4.33
CA GLY A 106 30.98 -3.46 -5.73
C GLY A 106 31.33 -2.32 -6.70
N THR A 107 31.01 -1.07 -6.36
CA THR A 107 31.39 0.09 -7.16
C THR A 107 32.89 0.33 -7.17
N VAL A 108 33.55 0.15 -6.02
CA VAL A 108 35.01 0.22 -5.91
C VAL A 108 35.66 -0.86 -6.75
N VAL A 109 35.25 -2.12 -6.56
CA VAL A 109 35.76 -3.27 -7.33
C VAL A 109 35.57 -3.06 -8.83
N TRP A 110 34.36 -2.70 -9.27
CA TRP A 110 34.09 -2.41 -10.68
C TRP A 110 34.95 -1.25 -11.21
N SER A 111 35.18 -0.23 -10.39
CA SER A 111 36.00 0.92 -10.82
C SER A 111 37.47 0.59 -10.99
N VAL A 112 38.00 -0.36 -10.21
CA VAL A 112 39.37 -0.87 -10.35
C VAL A 112 39.48 -1.78 -11.59
N LEU A 113 38.57 -2.74 -11.72
CA LEU A 113 38.64 -3.76 -12.78
C LEU A 113 38.37 -3.18 -14.18
N ASP A 114 37.42 -2.25 -14.30
CA ASP A 114 36.98 -1.67 -15.59
C ASP A 114 37.42 -0.20 -15.74
N ARG A 115 38.62 0.13 -15.25
CA ARG A 115 39.15 1.51 -15.22
C ARG A 115 39.34 2.15 -16.61
N HIS A 116 39.57 1.32 -17.63
CA HIS A 116 39.88 1.78 -18.99
C HIS A 116 38.62 2.09 -19.83
N ARG A 117 37.43 1.71 -19.38
CA ARG A 117 36.21 1.92 -20.16
C ARG A 117 35.73 3.37 -20.12
N ALA A 118 35.52 3.94 -21.31
CA ALA A 118 35.20 5.35 -21.49
C ALA A 118 33.72 5.71 -21.20
N HIS A 119 32.79 4.78 -21.43
CA HIS A 119 31.36 4.98 -21.20
C HIS A 119 30.56 3.66 -21.17
N TYR A 120 29.34 3.72 -20.63
CA TYR A 120 28.42 2.58 -20.52
C TYR A 120 27.08 2.81 -21.24
N ARG A 121 27.06 3.53 -22.37
CA ARG A 121 25.80 3.95 -23.03
C ARG A 121 24.80 2.81 -23.29
N THR A 122 25.25 1.66 -23.79
CA THR A 122 24.35 0.52 -24.05
C THR A 122 23.79 -0.08 -22.76
N LEU A 123 24.65 -0.31 -21.77
CA LEU A 123 24.25 -0.84 -20.47
C LEU A 123 23.31 0.13 -19.74
N ALA A 124 23.61 1.43 -19.79
CA ALA A 124 22.75 2.48 -19.24
C ALA A 124 21.38 2.54 -19.94
N GLY A 125 21.33 2.31 -21.25
CA GLY A 125 20.06 2.23 -21.98
C GLY A 125 19.18 1.07 -21.49
N TRP A 126 19.76 -0.11 -21.32
CA TRP A 126 19.04 -1.27 -20.77
C TRP A 126 18.64 -1.08 -19.31
N TYR A 127 19.55 -0.54 -18.50
CA TYR A 127 19.30 -0.24 -17.09
C TYR A 127 18.14 0.75 -16.90
N LEU A 128 18.16 1.89 -17.61
CA LEU A 128 17.08 2.88 -17.52
C LEU A 128 15.74 2.31 -18.03
N LEU A 129 15.77 1.44 -19.04
CA LEU A 129 14.59 0.72 -19.48
C LEU A 129 14.04 -0.20 -18.39
N ALA A 130 14.91 -0.94 -17.70
CA ALA A 130 14.50 -1.83 -16.59
C ALA A 130 13.91 -1.02 -15.43
N ILE A 131 14.58 0.04 -14.95
CA ILE A 131 14.06 0.92 -13.91
C ILE A 131 12.71 1.50 -14.31
N ARG A 132 12.55 1.93 -15.57
CA ARG A 132 11.28 2.46 -16.08
C ARG A 132 10.16 1.43 -16.01
N ILE A 133 10.41 0.19 -16.41
CA ILE A 133 9.42 -0.89 -16.38
C ILE A 133 9.03 -1.22 -14.93
N LEU A 134 10.02 -1.30 -14.03
CA LEU A 134 9.79 -1.61 -12.61
C LEU A 134 9.01 -0.49 -11.91
N LEU A 135 9.37 0.77 -12.14
CA LEU A 135 8.62 1.93 -11.63
C LEU A 135 7.19 1.94 -12.16
N ALA A 136 6.99 1.68 -13.46
CA ALA A 136 5.65 1.60 -14.03
C ALA A 136 4.84 0.44 -13.43
N GLY A 137 5.45 -0.72 -13.18
CA GLY A 137 4.79 -1.84 -12.51
C GLY A 137 4.29 -1.49 -11.10
N GLN A 138 5.13 -0.82 -10.31
CA GLN A 138 4.77 -0.35 -8.97
C GLN A 138 3.64 0.69 -9.00
N LEU A 139 3.72 1.67 -9.91
CA LEU A 139 2.66 2.68 -10.06
C LEU A 139 1.33 2.08 -10.56
N LEU A 140 1.35 1.04 -11.40
CA LEU A 140 0.13 0.31 -11.75
C LEU A 140 -0.46 -0.41 -10.53
N SER A 141 0.38 -1.08 -9.73
CA SER A 141 -0.07 -1.82 -8.54
C SER A 141 -0.75 -0.89 -7.53
N PHE A 142 -0.07 0.18 -7.10
CA PHE A 142 -0.65 1.19 -6.21
C PHE A 142 -1.82 1.94 -6.85
N GLY A 143 -1.70 2.29 -8.14
CA GLY A 143 -2.71 3.07 -8.84
C GLY A 143 -4.03 2.33 -8.95
N PHE A 144 -4.01 1.03 -9.25
CA PHE A 144 -5.22 0.21 -9.28
C PHE A 144 -5.78 -0.08 -7.88
N ALA A 145 -4.94 -0.17 -6.85
CA ALA A 145 -5.41 -0.30 -5.46
C ALA A 145 -6.17 0.95 -4.96
N LYS A 146 -5.91 2.12 -5.55
CA LYS A 146 -6.68 3.36 -5.30
C LYS A 146 -7.85 3.54 -6.26
N ALA A 147 -7.66 3.22 -7.54
CA ALA A 147 -8.72 3.31 -8.55
C ALA A 147 -9.86 2.31 -8.30
N ILE A 148 -9.55 1.17 -7.67
CA ILE A 148 -10.50 0.27 -7.03
C ILE A 148 -10.35 0.52 -5.53
N PRO A 149 -11.18 1.38 -4.90
CA PRO A 149 -10.95 1.98 -3.57
C PRO A 149 -10.74 0.96 -2.44
N THR A 150 -9.54 0.41 -2.37
CA THR A 150 -9.17 -0.74 -1.52
C THR A 150 -7.89 -0.46 -0.75
N GLN A 151 -7.10 0.54 -1.14
CA GLN A 151 -5.92 0.95 -0.40
C GLN A 151 -6.29 1.78 0.84
N MET A 152 -7.24 2.71 0.70
CA MET A 152 -7.74 3.56 1.77
C MET A 152 -9.27 3.44 1.84
N PRO A 153 -9.80 2.26 2.27
CA PRO A 153 -11.23 1.99 2.20
C PRO A 153 -12.05 2.97 3.04
N GLU A 154 -13.35 3.02 2.74
CA GLU A 154 -14.32 3.79 3.51
C GLU A 154 -14.22 3.50 5.02
N PRO A 155 -14.31 4.53 5.89
CA PRO A 155 -14.31 4.35 7.33
C PRO A 155 -15.26 3.23 7.79
N SER A 156 -14.73 2.34 8.62
CA SER A 156 -15.50 1.27 9.23
C SER A 156 -16.61 1.84 10.14
N LEU A 157 -17.62 1.03 10.47
CA LEU A 157 -18.64 1.44 11.43
C LEU A 157 -18.04 1.76 12.81
N THR A 158 -16.95 1.08 13.17
CA THR A 158 -16.19 1.37 14.40
C THR A 158 -15.50 2.75 14.32
N THR A 159 -14.98 3.11 13.15
CA THR A 159 -14.33 4.40 12.89
C THR A 159 -15.30 5.57 13.09
N LEU A 160 -16.59 5.40 12.74
CA LEU A 160 -17.64 6.42 12.96
C LEU A 160 -17.89 6.73 14.44
N LEU A 161 -17.59 5.79 15.33
CA LEU A 161 -17.74 5.93 16.78
C LEU A 161 -16.46 6.40 17.48
N THR A 162 -15.32 6.34 16.78
CA THR A 162 -14.02 6.67 17.35
C THR A 162 -13.89 8.19 17.47
N LYS A 163 -13.47 8.68 18.64
CA LYS A 163 -13.26 10.12 18.87
C LYS A 163 -12.07 10.57 18.03
N TYR A 164 -12.15 11.77 17.46
CA TYR A 164 -11.10 12.26 16.57
C TYR A 164 -9.70 12.28 17.22
N GLY A 165 -9.63 12.61 18.51
CA GLY A 165 -8.38 12.63 19.28
C GLY A 165 -7.74 11.25 19.51
N ASP A 166 -8.48 10.16 19.30
CA ASP A 166 -7.98 8.79 19.47
C ASP A 166 -7.38 8.22 18.16
N PHE A 167 -7.52 8.93 17.03
CA PHE A 167 -6.87 8.52 15.79
C PHE A 167 -5.37 8.76 15.82
N THR A 168 -4.61 7.77 15.33
CA THR A 168 -3.23 7.99 14.94
C THR A 168 -3.16 8.92 13.71
N PRO A 169 -2.01 9.59 13.46
CA PRO A 169 -1.86 10.40 12.25
C PRO A 169 -2.17 9.64 10.95
N MET A 170 -1.71 8.39 10.84
CA MET A 170 -2.03 7.53 9.70
C MET A 170 -3.54 7.28 9.57
N ALA A 171 -4.24 7.01 10.68
CA ALA A 171 -5.67 6.76 10.65
C ALA A 171 -6.49 8.00 10.25
N VAL A 172 -6.03 9.20 10.62
CA VAL A 172 -6.59 10.47 10.13
C VAL A 172 -6.44 10.56 8.61
N LEU A 173 -5.23 10.34 8.08
CA LEU A 173 -4.97 10.38 6.64
C LEU A 173 -5.81 9.35 5.88
N TRP A 174 -5.85 8.10 6.36
CA TRP A 174 -6.63 7.03 5.75
C TRP A 174 -8.13 7.35 5.73
N SER A 175 -8.67 7.83 6.86
CA SER A 175 -10.07 8.19 6.96
C SER A 175 -10.42 9.37 6.07
N GLN A 176 -9.54 10.38 5.98
CA GLN A 176 -9.74 11.53 5.10
C GLN A 176 -9.90 11.11 3.63
N VAL A 177 -9.01 10.23 3.15
CA VAL A 177 -9.08 9.74 1.76
C VAL A 177 -10.29 8.81 1.58
N GLY A 178 -10.49 7.86 2.48
CA GLY A 178 -11.53 6.84 2.37
C GLY A 178 -12.95 7.36 2.45
N VAL A 179 -13.19 8.51 3.10
CA VAL A 179 -14.50 9.19 3.06
C VAL A 179 -14.88 9.60 1.63
N SER A 180 -13.91 9.87 0.75
CA SER A 180 -14.16 10.33 -0.61
C SER A 180 -13.59 9.35 -1.64
N ARG A 181 -14.40 8.36 -2.02
CA ARG A 181 -14.05 7.42 -3.11
C ARG A 181 -13.61 8.13 -4.40
N PRO A 182 -14.25 9.23 -4.87
CA PRO A 182 -13.76 9.95 -6.04
C PRO A 182 -12.36 10.50 -5.86
N TYR A 183 -12.02 10.98 -4.66
CA TYR A 183 -10.68 11.48 -4.37
C TYR A 183 -9.64 10.36 -4.41
N GLU A 184 -9.89 9.22 -3.77
CA GLU A 184 -9.00 8.04 -3.85
C GLU A 184 -8.82 7.58 -5.31
N MET A 185 -9.91 7.48 -6.07
CA MET A 185 -9.86 7.09 -7.47
C MET A 185 -9.03 8.05 -8.33
N LEU A 186 -9.10 9.36 -8.07
CA LEU A 186 -8.30 10.36 -8.79
C LEU A 186 -6.81 10.24 -8.46
N LEU A 187 -6.44 9.95 -7.21
CA LEU A 187 -5.06 9.65 -6.84
C LEU A 187 -4.55 8.40 -7.60
N GLY A 188 -5.37 7.35 -7.67
CA GLY A 188 -5.06 6.15 -8.45
C GLY A 188 -4.93 6.41 -9.95
N ALA A 189 -5.79 7.25 -10.50
CA ALA A 189 -5.77 7.63 -11.92
C ALA A 189 -4.48 8.38 -12.29
N ALA A 190 -3.95 9.23 -11.41
CA ALA A 190 -2.66 9.90 -11.61
C ALA A 190 -1.52 8.87 -11.73
N GLU A 191 -1.43 7.93 -10.79
CA GLU A 191 -0.39 6.87 -10.78
C GLU A 191 -0.49 5.96 -12.01
N ILE A 192 -1.71 5.52 -12.37
CA ILE A 192 -1.96 4.71 -13.57
C ILE A 192 -1.53 5.48 -14.83
N THR A 193 -1.87 6.77 -14.91
CA THR A 193 -1.50 7.62 -16.04
C THR A 193 0.02 7.75 -16.14
N ALA A 194 0.72 7.99 -15.03
CA ALA A 194 2.18 8.03 -14.99
C ALA A 194 2.78 6.72 -15.52
N ALA A 195 2.26 5.58 -15.07
CA ALA A 195 2.73 4.27 -15.50
C ALA A 195 2.50 4.01 -17.00
N ILE A 196 1.31 4.31 -17.53
CA ILE A 196 1.01 4.17 -18.97
C ILE A 196 1.96 5.04 -19.79
N LEU A 197 2.19 6.28 -19.36
CA LEU A 197 3.10 7.20 -20.04
C LEU A 197 4.55 6.71 -19.99
N LEU A 198 4.99 6.07 -18.90
CA LEU A 198 6.31 5.44 -18.76
C LEU A 198 6.49 4.26 -19.73
N LEU A 199 5.47 3.42 -19.90
CA LEU A 199 5.54 2.24 -20.77
C LEU A 199 5.54 2.58 -22.25
N ILE A 200 4.93 3.71 -22.64
CA ILE A 200 4.95 4.21 -24.02
C ILE A 200 6.25 5.01 -24.24
N PRO A 201 7.21 4.54 -25.06
CA PRO A 201 8.55 5.15 -25.10
C PRO A 201 8.60 6.62 -25.51
N ARG A 202 7.58 7.10 -26.25
CA ARG A 202 7.47 8.49 -26.68
C ARG A 202 7.04 9.45 -25.58
N THR A 203 6.29 8.96 -24.60
CA THR A 203 5.74 9.75 -23.49
C THR A 203 6.50 9.54 -22.18
N ALA A 204 7.51 8.66 -22.18
CA ALA A 204 8.22 8.26 -20.97
C ALA A 204 8.80 9.41 -20.15
N LEU A 205 9.22 10.51 -20.79
CA LEU A 205 9.67 11.71 -20.09
C LEU A 205 8.54 12.37 -19.28
N LEU A 206 7.35 12.47 -19.87
CA LEU A 206 6.16 12.99 -19.19
C LEU A 206 5.73 12.05 -18.06
N GLY A 207 5.74 10.74 -18.31
CA GLY A 207 5.47 9.73 -17.29
C GLY A 207 6.43 9.81 -16.10
N ALA A 208 7.73 10.06 -16.35
CA ALA A 208 8.72 10.22 -15.27
C ALA A 208 8.54 11.52 -14.48
N LEU A 209 8.07 12.60 -15.12
CA LEU A 209 7.73 13.85 -14.42
C LEU A 209 6.48 13.68 -13.55
N LEU A 210 5.44 13.02 -14.06
CA LEU A 210 4.22 12.75 -13.29
C LEU A 210 4.52 11.80 -12.13
N ALA A 211 5.27 10.71 -12.38
CA ALA A 211 5.74 9.79 -11.34
C ALA A 211 6.54 10.51 -10.25
N LEU A 212 7.39 11.47 -10.60
CA LEU A 212 8.13 12.28 -9.62
C LEU A 212 7.18 13.05 -8.71
N ILE A 213 6.15 13.69 -9.27
CA ILE A 213 5.16 14.47 -8.51
C ILE A 213 4.37 13.55 -7.59
N ASP A 214 3.85 12.45 -8.12
CA ASP A 214 3.04 11.48 -7.38
C ASP A 214 3.85 10.88 -6.21
N THR A 215 5.05 10.37 -6.51
CA THR A 215 5.91 9.75 -5.48
C THR A 215 6.44 10.76 -4.47
N LEU A 216 6.64 12.02 -4.84
CA LEU A 216 7.00 13.08 -3.89
C LEU A 216 5.86 13.32 -2.90
N GLN A 217 4.61 13.41 -3.38
CA GLN A 217 3.45 13.53 -2.49
C GLN A 217 3.38 12.34 -1.53
N ILE A 218 3.52 11.10 -2.04
CA ILE A 218 3.50 9.89 -1.22
C ILE A 218 4.61 9.92 -0.16
N VAL A 219 5.83 10.31 -0.52
CA VAL A 219 6.95 10.43 0.46
C VAL A 219 6.62 11.44 1.55
N VAL A 220 6.10 12.61 1.19
CA VAL A 220 5.70 13.63 2.17
C VAL A 220 4.64 13.07 3.11
N LEU A 221 3.57 12.47 2.59
CA LEU A 221 2.51 11.88 3.39
C LEU A 221 3.05 10.77 4.32
N ASN A 222 3.93 9.91 3.82
CA ASN A 222 4.50 8.83 4.62
C ASN A 222 5.36 9.35 5.77
N MET A 223 6.11 10.43 5.55
CA MET A 223 6.96 11.04 6.58
C MET A 223 6.16 11.85 7.61
N THR A 224 5.09 12.54 7.19
CA THR A 224 4.33 13.44 8.06
C THR A 224 3.16 12.77 8.79
N PHE A 225 2.64 11.65 8.27
CA PHE A 225 1.55 10.88 8.88
C PHE A 225 1.99 9.50 9.39
N ASP A 226 3.30 9.25 9.43
CA ASP A 226 3.92 8.01 9.89
C ASP A 226 3.39 6.75 9.19
N VAL A 227 3.18 6.83 7.88
CA VAL A 227 2.79 5.67 7.08
C VAL A 227 4.01 4.78 6.88
N PRO A 228 3.94 3.47 7.16
CA PRO A 228 5.12 2.61 7.18
C PRO A 228 5.47 2.04 5.79
N GLU A 229 5.62 2.95 4.81
CA GLU A 229 6.00 2.69 3.41
C GLU A 229 7.11 3.66 2.91
N LYS A 230 7.92 4.20 3.81
CA LYS A 230 8.96 5.21 3.58
C LYS A 230 10.10 4.68 2.71
N ILE A 231 10.54 3.42 2.92
CA ILE A 231 11.60 2.81 2.12
C ILE A 231 11.15 2.74 0.66
N SER A 232 9.99 2.13 0.41
CA SER A 232 9.49 1.92 -0.95
C SER A 232 9.24 3.25 -1.66
N SER A 233 8.45 4.15 -1.07
CA SER A 233 8.08 5.42 -1.70
C SER A 233 9.30 6.31 -2.01
N THR A 234 10.28 6.37 -1.11
CA THR A 234 11.52 7.13 -1.33
C THR A 234 12.32 6.56 -2.50
N HIS A 235 12.38 5.24 -2.64
CA HIS A 235 13.09 4.63 -3.77
C HIS A 235 12.38 4.84 -5.11
N LEU A 236 11.04 4.85 -5.15
CA LEU A 236 10.29 5.20 -6.35
C LEU A 236 10.50 6.66 -6.76
N LEU A 237 10.58 7.57 -5.78
CA LEU A 237 10.96 8.97 -6.01
C LEU A 237 12.37 9.08 -6.60
N LEU A 238 13.34 8.39 -6.00
CA LEU A 238 14.72 8.37 -6.49
C LEU A 238 14.85 7.72 -7.88
N MET A 239 14.07 6.68 -8.18
CA MET A 239 14.00 6.08 -9.52
C MET A 239 13.42 7.07 -10.54
N SER A 240 12.41 7.86 -10.16
CA SER A 240 11.87 8.93 -11.01
C SER A 240 12.94 9.98 -11.33
N LEU A 241 13.69 10.43 -10.31
CA LEU A 241 14.84 11.33 -10.50
C LEU A 241 15.93 10.71 -11.38
N LEU A 242 16.23 9.42 -11.21
CA LEU A 242 17.21 8.69 -12.00
C LEU A 242 16.81 8.63 -13.49
N LEU A 243 15.53 8.42 -13.79
CA LEU A 243 15.01 8.45 -15.16
C LEU A 243 15.06 9.85 -15.78
N LEU A 244 14.90 10.89 -14.97
CA LEU A 244 14.97 12.29 -15.40
C LEU A 244 16.40 12.82 -15.52
N ALA A 245 17.38 12.22 -14.82
CA ALA A 245 18.75 12.71 -14.77
C ALA A 245 19.42 12.91 -16.15
N PRO A 246 19.28 12.00 -17.14
CA PRO A 246 19.80 12.23 -18.50
C PRO A 246 19.16 13.42 -19.23
N GLU A 247 17.95 13.81 -18.82
CA GLU A 247 17.12 14.86 -19.43
C GLU A 247 17.16 16.19 -18.66
N ALA A 248 17.74 16.22 -17.45
CA ALA A 248 17.71 17.38 -16.55
C ALA A 248 18.18 18.68 -17.22
N ARG A 249 19.27 18.64 -18.00
CA ARG A 249 19.77 19.81 -18.73
C ARG A 249 18.79 20.32 -19.79
N ARG A 250 18.05 19.43 -20.45
CA ARG A 250 17.04 19.80 -21.44
C ARG A 250 15.82 20.40 -20.75
N LEU A 251 15.37 19.78 -19.66
CA LEU A 251 14.26 20.27 -18.85
C LEU A 251 14.54 21.67 -18.30
N LEU A 252 15.70 21.89 -17.67
CA LEU A 252 16.09 23.21 -17.15
C LEU A 252 16.13 24.27 -18.26
N ARG A 253 16.67 23.94 -19.43
CA ARG A 253 16.74 24.87 -20.57
C ARG A 253 15.36 25.27 -21.06
N VAL A 254 14.44 24.34 -21.20
CA VAL A 254 13.09 24.63 -21.70
C VAL A 254 12.24 25.33 -20.64
N LEU A 255 12.18 24.78 -19.42
CA LEU A 255 11.21 25.19 -18.39
C LEU A 255 11.65 26.42 -17.60
N LEU A 256 12.94 26.60 -17.33
CA LEU A 256 13.43 27.70 -16.50
C LEU A 256 14.15 28.77 -17.32
N LEU A 257 14.87 28.38 -18.38
CA LEU A 257 15.68 29.31 -19.16
C LEU A 257 14.99 29.78 -20.46
N ASN A 258 13.81 29.24 -20.80
CA ASN A 258 13.07 29.52 -22.04
C ASN A 258 13.92 29.38 -23.30
N ARG A 259 14.83 28.38 -23.34
CA ARG A 259 15.73 28.11 -24.47
C ARG A 259 15.28 26.88 -25.25
N ALA A 260 15.40 26.96 -26.57
CA ALA A 260 15.22 25.80 -27.45
C ALA A 260 16.21 24.68 -27.09
N THR A 261 15.75 23.42 -27.22
CA THR A 261 16.59 22.24 -26.99
C THR A 261 16.56 21.29 -28.17
N GLY A 262 17.71 20.65 -28.44
CA GLY A 262 17.83 19.62 -29.46
C GLY A 262 17.18 18.29 -29.03
N ARG A 263 17.37 17.27 -29.88
CA ARG A 263 16.92 15.90 -29.61
C ARG A 263 17.53 15.36 -28.30
N SER A 264 16.78 14.49 -27.63
CA SER A 264 17.29 13.76 -26.46
C SER A 264 18.60 13.03 -26.80
N THR A 265 19.54 13.08 -25.86
CA THR A 265 20.79 12.31 -25.91
C THR A 265 20.83 11.19 -24.86
N ALA A 266 19.69 10.95 -24.21
CA ALA A 266 19.55 9.92 -23.19
C ALA A 266 19.93 8.54 -23.76
N PRO A 267 20.61 7.70 -22.96
CA PRO A 267 20.92 6.33 -23.38
C PRO A 267 19.65 5.54 -23.69
N TYR A 268 19.63 4.85 -24.83
CA TYR A 268 18.50 4.01 -25.24
C TYR A 268 19.02 2.74 -25.94
N PRO A 269 18.51 1.54 -25.59
CA PRO A 269 19.12 0.28 -26.03
C PRO A 269 18.74 -0.13 -27.46
N PHE A 270 17.75 0.52 -28.08
CA PHE A 270 17.21 0.13 -29.38
C PHE A 270 17.54 1.14 -30.49
N TYR A 271 18.20 0.67 -31.54
CA TYR A 271 18.71 1.53 -32.62
C TYR A 271 17.86 1.50 -33.90
N THR A 272 17.16 0.40 -34.21
CA THR A 272 16.37 0.27 -35.45
C THR A 272 14.89 0.59 -35.24
N ARG A 273 14.18 1.03 -36.29
CA ARG A 273 12.73 1.31 -36.21
C ARG A 273 11.93 0.06 -35.81
N ARG A 274 12.33 -1.12 -36.31
CA ARG A 274 11.70 -2.41 -35.98
C ARG A 274 11.91 -2.78 -34.52
N SER A 275 13.14 -2.71 -34.00
CA SER A 275 13.41 -3.06 -32.60
C SER A 275 12.69 -2.12 -31.63
N ARG A 276 12.61 -0.81 -31.96
CA ARG A 276 11.84 0.16 -31.16
C ARG A 276 10.35 -0.15 -31.12
N ARG A 277 9.77 -0.56 -32.26
CA ARG A 277 8.35 -0.93 -32.34
C ARG A 277 8.07 -2.20 -31.55
N ILE A 278 8.89 -3.24 -31.71
CA ILE A 278 8.76 -4.49 -30.95
C ILE A 278 8.88 -4.22 -29.46
N ALA A 279 9.89 -3.47 -29.02
CA ALA A 279 10.07 -3.12 -27.62
C ALA A 279 8.89 -2.32 -27.05
N ALA A 280 8.29 -1.41 -27.84
CA ALA A 280 7.10 -0.68 -27.42
C ALA A 280 5.90 -1.62 -27.24
N VAL A 281 5.67 -2.54 -28.19
CA VAL A 281 4.60 -3.54 -28.11
C VAL A 281 4.79 -4.44 -26.89
N LEU A 282 6.00 -4.94 -26.65
CA LEU A 282 6.31 -5.79 -25.49
C LEU A 282 6.09 -5.06 -24.15
N GLN A 283 6.44 -3.78 -24.06
CA GLN A 283 6.19 -2.99 -22.85
C GLN A 283 4.70 -2.74 -22.62
N VAL A 284 3.93 -2.48 -23.68
CA VAL A 284 2.47 -2.35 -23.57
C VAL A 284 1.84 -3.67 -23.17
N ALA A 285 2.27 -4.79 -23.77
CA ALA A 285 1.78 -6.12 -23.42
C ALA A 285 2.09 -6.46 -21.95
N LEU A 286 3.30 -6.14 -21.47
CA LEU A 286 3.68 -6.28 -20.07
C LEU A 286 2.84 -5.38 -19.15
N GLY A 287 2.56 -4.14 -19.56
CA GLY A 287 1.67 -3.24 -18.83
C GLY A 287 0.26 -3.82 -18.69
N ILE A 288 -0.31 -4.37 -19.76
CA ILE A 288 -1.61 -5.04 -19.75
C ILE A 288 -1.56 -6.27 -18.83
N TRP A 289 -0.50 -7.06 -18.91
CA TRP A 289 -0.30 -8.24 -18.04
C TRP A 289 -0.33 -7.87 -16.55
N ILE A 290 0.41 -6.83 -16.15
CA ILE A 290 0.42 -6.32 -14.77
C ILE A 290 -0.94 -5.74 -14.40
N ALA A 291 -1.56 -4.96 -15.29
CA ALA A 291 -2.88 -4.35 -15.06
C ALA A 291 -3.98 -5.39 -14.85
N VAL A 292 -4.01 -6.47 -15.65
CA VAL A 292 -4.97 -7.58 -15.47
C VAL A 292 -4.81 -8.22 -14.10
N ALA A 293 -3.56 -8.41 -13.66
CA ALA A 293 -3.31 -8.82 -12.29
C ALA A 293 -3.90 -7.78 -11.34
N ALA A 294 -3.39 -6.55 -11.30
CA ALA A 294 -3.81 -5.53 -10.34
C ALA A 294 -5.35 -5.38 -10.25
N VAL A 295 -6.05 -5.30 -11.38
CA VAL A 295 -7.53 -5.24 -11.44
C VAL A 295 -8.19 -6.45 -10.79
N ALA A 296 -7.79 -7.68 -11.15
CA ALA A 296 -8.40 -8.87 -10.57
C ALA A 296 -8.15 -8.98 -9.05
N GLY A 297 -7.10 -8.35 -8.52
CA GLY A 297 -6.78 -8.37 -7.08
C GLY A 297 -7.52 -7.31 -6.32
N GLY A 298 -7.53 -6.08 -6.84
CA GLY A 298 -8.38 -5.02 -6.31
C GLY A 298 -9.84 -5.42 -6.31
N TRP A 299 -10.31 -6.08 -7.38
CA TRP A 299 -11.68 -6.58 -7.46
C TRP A 299 -11.97 -7.69 -6.44
N HIS A 300 -11.02 -8.61 -6.23
CA HIS A 300 -11.15 -9.61 -5.18
C HIS A 300 -11.18 -8.96 -3.78
N ALA A 301 -10.28 -8.02 -3.49
CA ALA A 301 -10.22 -7.28 -2.23
C ALA A 301 -11.50 -6.46 -1.98
N TRP A 302 -12.04 -5.83 -3.01
CA TRP A 302 -13.30 -5.09 -2.96
C TRP A 302 -14.47 -5.99 -2.53
N ARG A 303 -14.54 -7.21 -3.09
CA ARG A 303 -15.59 -8.18 -2.78
C ARG A 303 -15.38 -8.95 -1.47
N SER A 304 -14.15 -9.06 -0.96
CA SER A 304 -13.86 -9.82 0.26
C SER A 304 -13.79 -8.94 1.50
N GLY A 305 -13.26 -7.71 1.39
CA GLY A 305 -13.09 -6.79 2.52
C GLY A 305 -13.66 -5.39 2.31
N GLY A 306 -13.96 -5.00 1.08
CA GLY A 306 -14.54 -3.70 0.75
C GLY A 306 -16.04 -3.58 1.07
N PRO A 307 -16.73 -2.55 0.56
CA PRO A 307 -18.16 -2.31 0.79
C PRO A 307 -19.10 -3.42 0.30
N ASP A 308 -18.66 -4.17 -0.72
CA ASP A 308 -19.41 -5.29 -1.32
C ASP A 308 -19.13 -6.63 -0.62
N ARG A 309 -18.39 -6.61 0.49
CA ARG A 309 -18.13 -7.83 1.28
C ARG A 309 -19.44 -8.46 1.79
N PRO A 310 -19.45 -9.78 2.04
CA PRO A 310 -20.53 -10.41 2.78
C PRO A 310 -20.72 -9.72 4.13
N LYS A 311 -21.94 -9.25 4.40
CA LYS A 311 -22.30 -8.58 5.65
C LYS A 311 -22.81 -9.61 6.67
N PRO A 312 -22.40 -9.55 7.95
CA PRO A 312 -22.93 -10.43 8.99
C PRO A 312 -24.45 -10.21 9.22
N ALA A 313 -25.13 -11.19 9.82
CA ALA A 313 -26.59 -11.18 10.01
C ALA A 313 -27.12 -9.93 10.74
N LEU A 314 -26.35 -9.41 11.71
CA LEU A 314 -26.69 -8.21 12.48
C LEU A 314 -25.92 -6.98 12.01
N TYR A 315 -25.48 -6.90 10.76
CA TYR A 315 -24.65 -5.80 10.26
C TYR A 315 -25.20 -4.41 10.63
N GLY A 316 -24.41 -3.63 11.36
CA GLY A 316 -24.81 -2.31 11.84
C GLY A 316 -24.21 -1.94 13.19
N ILE A 317 -24.54 -0.73 13.62
CA ILE A 317 -24.24 -0.19 14.95
C ILE A 317 -25.50 -0.36 15.81
N TRP A 318 -25.35 -0.92 17.02
CA TRP A 318 -26.46 -1.20 17.92
C TRP A 318 -26.21 -0.60 19.30
N SER A 319 -27.16 0.18 19.80
CA SER A 319 -27.17 0.66 21.18
C SER A 319 -27.76 -0.42 22.09
N VAL A 320 -27.13 -0.65 23.24
CA VAL A 320 -27.64 -1.59 24.26
C VAL A 320 -28.57 -0.83 25.21
N SER A 321 -29.87 -0.82 24.90
CA SER A 321 -30.88 -0.07 25.66
C SER A 321 -31.27 -0.74 26.98
N GLN A 322 -31.31 -2.07 27.00
CA GLN A 322 -31.52 -2.84 28.23
C GLN A 322 -30.41 -3.89 28.37
N TYR A 323 -29.90 -4.04 29.58
CA TYR A 323 -28.87 -5.02 29.93
C TYR A 323 -29.35 -5.71 31.21
N THR A 324 -29.54 -7.02 31.15
CA THR A 324 -29.85 -7.85 32.32
C THR A 324 -28.71 -8.82 32.54
N ARG A 325 -28.25 -8.96 33.78
CA ARG A 325 -27.22 -9.93 34.19
C ARG A 325 -27.74 -10.75 35.36
N ASP A 326 -27.71 -12.06 35.23
CA ASP A 326 -28.23 -13.03 36.22
C ASP A 326 -29.65 -12.70 36.70
N GLY A 327 -30.50 -12.28 35.76
CA GLY A 327 -31.89 -11.90 36.02
C GLY A 327 -32.09 -10.49 36.59
N GLN A 328 -31.03 -9.73 36.86
CA GLN A 328 -31.10 -8.37 37.40
C GLN A 328 -30.79 -7.30 36.34
N PRO A 329 -31.57 -6.22 36.24
CA PRO A 329 -31.28 -5.13 35.32
C PRO A 329 -30.01 -4.37 35.76
N VAL A 330 -29.09 -4.17 34.82
CA VAL A 330 -27.84 -3.43 35.03
C VAL A 330 -27.95 -2.04 34.39
N PRO A 331 -28.03 -0.96 35.19
CA PRO A 331 -28.14 0.40 34.67
C PRO A 331 -26.87 0.83 33.91
N PRO A 332 -26.97 1.77 32.95
CA PRO A 332 -25.85 2.26 32.15
C PRO A 332 -24.95 3.23 32.94
N LEU A 333 -24.30 2.75 34.01
CA LEU A 333 -23.36 3.54 34.80
C LEU A 333 -21.99 3.57 34.11
N THR A 334 -21.37 4.76 34.00
CA THR A 334 -20.03 4.93 33.41
C THR A 334 -18.91 4.25 34.20
N THR A 335 -19.18 3.86 35.45
CA THR A 335 -18.27 3.13 36.32
C THR A 335 -18.33 1.61 36.15
N ASP A 336 -19.27 1.08 35.36
CA ASP A 336 -19.38 -0.37 35.12
C ASP A 336 -18.45 -0.77 33.96
N GLU A 337 -17.43 -1.58 34.27
CA GLU A 337 -16.41 -2.02 33.31
C GLU A 337 -16.89 -3.16 32.38
N THR A 338 -18.00 -3.80 32.72
CA THR A 338 -18.46 -5.07 32.13
C THR A 338 -19.73 -4.89 31.27
N ARG A 339 -20.53 -3.86 31.56
CA ARG A 339 -21.73 -3.56 30.78
C ARG A 339 -21.36 -3.02 29.40
N TRP A 340 -21.98 -3.57 28.38
CA TRP A 340 -21.82 -3.09 27.00
C TRP A 340 -22.71 -1.87 26.75
N LYS A 341 -22.16 -0.83 26.16
CA LYS A 341 -22.88 0.39 25.76
C LYS A 341 -23.40 0.29 24.33
N LYS A 342 -22.53 -0.11 23.40
CA LYS A 342 -22.87 -0.40 22.00
C LYS A 342 -22.20 -1.68 21.51
N VAL A 343 -22.78 -2.30 20.50
CA VAL A 343 -22.19 -3.44 19.77
C VAL A 343 -22.22 -3.13 18.28
N VAL A 344 -21.10 -3.35 17.60
CA VAL A 344 -20.94 -3.13 16.17
C VAL A 344 -20.64 -4.45 15.49
N PHE A 345 -21.47 -4.80 14.53
CA PHE A 345 -21.27 -5.93 13.62
C PHE A 345 -20.89 -5.35 12.25
N ASP A 346 -19.60 -5.30 11.95
CA ASP A 346 -19.11 -4.69 10.71
C ASP A 346 -18.44 -5.72 9.78
N TYR A 347 -17.71 -6.66 10.38
CA TYR A 347 -17.02 -7.75 9.67
C TYR A 347 -17.56 -9.11 10.15
N PRO A 348 -17.51 -10.16 9.29
CA PRO A 348 -18.00 -11.49 9.66
C PRO A 348 -17.28 -12.14 10.86
N ASP A 349 -15.97 -11.93 10.96
CA ASP A 349 -15.09 -12.66 11.90
C ASP A 349 -14.78 -11.87 13.19
N ALA A 350 -15.45 -10.73 13.42
CA ALA A 350 -15.21 -9.88 14.58
C ALA A 350 -16.41 -9.00 14.92
N ILE A 351 -16.57 -8.71 16.21
CA ILE A 351 -17.48 -7.66 16.71
C ILE A 351 -16.67 -6.60 17.45
N THR A 352 -17.15 -5.36 17.45
CA THR A 352 -16.60 -4.29 18.30
C THR A 352 -17.63 -3.93 19.36
N VAL A 353 -17.20 -3.89 20.62
CA VAL A 353 -18.02 -3.46 21.75
C VAL A 353 -17.52 -2.09 22.21
N GLU A 354 -18.43 -1.13 22.36
CA GLU A 354 -18.18 0.10 23.10
C GLU A 354 -18.57 -0.15 24.56
N ARG A 355 -17.63 0.05 25.49
CA ARG A 355 -17.87 -0.05 26.93
C ARG A 355 -18.48 1.25 27.47
N MET A 356 -18.83 1.26 28.76
CA MET A 356 -19.45 2.43 29.40
C MET A 356 -18.52 3.64 29.54
N ASP A 357 -17.21 3.44 29.47
CA ASP A 357 -16.16 4.47 29.45
C ASP A 357 -15.81 4.98 28.03
N ASP A 358 -16.61 4.61 27.03
CA ASP A 358 -16.41 4.87 25.60
C ASP A 358 -15.24 4.11 24.95
N THR A 359 -14.58 3.19 25.66
CA THR A 359 -13.52 2.38 25.04
C THR A 359 -14.10 1.39 24.04
N LEU A 360 -13.49 1.31 22.85
CA LEU A 360 -13.86 0.38 21.79
C LEU A 360 -12.94 -0.84 21.84
N VAL A 361 -13.53 -2.02 22.02
CA VAL A 361 -12.81 -3.30 22.07
C VAL A 361 -13.32 -4.21 20.97
N THR A 362 -12.44 -4.55 20.02
CA THR A 362 -12.76 -5.51 18.96
C THR A 362 -12.34 -6.92 19.38
N VAL A 363 -13.30 -7.84 19.35
CA VAL A 363 -13.12 -9.24 19.75
C VAL A 363 -13.38 -10.14 18.54
N PRO A 364 -12.53 -11.15 18.27
CA PRO A 364 -12.84 -12.18 17.28
C PRO A 364 -14.16 -12.87 17.61
N ALA A 365 -15.02 -12.99 16.61
CA ALA A 365 -16.34 -13.56 16.80
C ALA A 365 -16.79 -14.34 15.57
N ASP A 366 -17.45 -15.46 15.80
CA ASP A 366 -18.11 -16.25 14.77
C ASP A 366 -19.62 -16.00 14.86
N VAL A 367 -20.17 -15.30 13.86
CA VAL A 367 -21.60 -14.96 13.78
C VAL A 367 -22.28 -15.90 12.79
N ASP A 368 -22.87 -16.97 13.30
CA ASP A 368 -23.59 -17.96 12.50
C ASP A 368 -25.05 -17.55 12.35
N ALA A 369 -25.37 -17.09 11.14
CA ALA A 369 -26.72 -16.70 10.75
C ALA A 369 -27.71 -17.88 10.73
N ALA A 370 -27.24 -19.10 10.44
CA ALA A 370 -28.11 -20.26 10.30
C ALA A 370 -28.53 -20.83 11.66
N SER A 371 -27.61 -20.83 12.63
CA SER A 371 -27.91 -21.29 14.00
C SER A 371 -28.33 -20.18 14.95
N HIS A 372 -28.37 -18.92 14.49
CA HIS A 372 -28.66 -17.73 15.30
C HIS A 372 -27.74 -17.60 16.52
N ARG A 373 -26.43 -17.88 16.34
CA ARG A 373 -25.44 -17.90 17.42
C ARG A 373 -24.26 -16.98 17.12
N ILE A 374 -23.75 -16.37 18.18
CA ILE A 374 -22.52 -15.57 18.20
C ILE A 374 -21.58 -16.24 19.21
N ARG A 375 -20.40 -16.61 18.75
CA ARG A 375 -19.35 -17.18 19.60
C ARG A 375 -18.19 -16.19 19.69
N LEU A 376 -17.93 -15.69 20.88
CA LEU A 376 -16.79 -14.83 21.16
C LEU A 376 -15.56 -15.70 21.40
N ILE A 377 -14.44 -15.33 20.78
CA ILE A 377 -13.22 -16.14 20.78
C ILE A 377 -12.09 -15.32 21.39
N GLU A 378 -11.31 -15.96 22.26
CA GLU A 378 -10.15 -15.34 22.88
C GLU A 378 -9.08 -14.99 21.85
N GLY A 379 -8.51 -13.79 22.00
CA GLY A 379 -7.37 -13.31 21.23
C GLY A 379 -7.66 -11.98 20.54
N THR A 380 -6.74 -11.58 19.66
CA THR A 380 -6.86 -10.35 18.88
C THR A 380 -7.41 -10.66 17.48
N PRO A 381 -8.21 -9.76 16.89
CA PRO A 381 -8.61 -9.86 15.50
C PRO A 381 -7.38 -9.97 14.59
N LYS A 382 -7.49 -10.75 13.51
CA LYS A 382 -6.41 -10.93 12.53
C LYS A 382 -6.83 -10.34 11.20
N TYR A 383 -5.88 -9.76 10.47
CA TYR A 383 -6.04 -9.29 9.08
C TYR A 383 -6.11 -10.46 8.06
N ARG A 384 -6.74 -11.57 8.44
CA ARG A 384 -7.00 -12.72 7.59
C ARG A 384 -8.29 -13.40 8.04
N PRO A 385 -9.01 -14.07 7.13
CA PRO A 385 -10.13 -14.91 7.53
C PRO A 385 -9.72 -15.89 8.63
N MET A 386 -10.66 -16.18 9.51
CA MET A 386 -10.46 -17.23 10.49
C MET A 386 -10.22 -18.58 9.81
N THR A 387 -9.27 -19.33 10.35
CA THR A 387 -9.04 -20.72 9.92
C THR A 387 -10.11 -21.61 10.52
N ARG A 388 -10.36 -22.76 9.88
CA ARG A 388 -11.24 -23.80 10.42
C ARG A 388 -10.88 -24.16 11.88
N SER A 389 -9.60 -24.17 12.22
CA SER A 389 -9.15 -24.45 13.61
C SER A 389 -9.51 -23.34 14.60
N GLU A 390 -9.58 -22.09 14.16
CA GLU A 390 -9.98 -20.95 15.00
C GLU A 390 -11.49 -20.95 15.23
N HIS A 391 -12.29 -21.31 14.21
CA HIS A 391 -13.75 -21.48 14.37
C HIS A 391 -14.13 -22.58 15.38
N ILE A 392 -13.26 -23.55 15.64
CA ILE A 392 -13.56 -24.70 16.52
C ILE A 392 -13.08 -24.47 17.97
N ARG A 393 -12.37 -23.37 18.27
CA ARG A 393 -11.91 -23.06 19.64
C ARG A 393 -13.08 -22.87 20.62
N ASN A 394 -12.83 -23.19 21.90
CA ASN A 394 -13.80 -22.94 22.96
C ASN A 394 -14.09 -21.44 23.04
N PRO A 395 -15.37 -21.03 23.00
CA PRO A 395 -15.72 -19.63 23.10
C PRO A 395 -15.55 -19.13 24.55
N ILE A 396 -15.19 -17.86 24.69
CA ILE A 396 -15.18 -17.13 25.98
C ILE A 396 -16.56 -16.58 26.34
N GLY A 397 -17.47 -16.54 25.36
CA GLY A 397 -18.86 -16.17 25.53
C GLY A 397 -19.68 -16.69 24.37
N THR A 398 -20.90 -17.14 24.67
CA THR A 398 -21.83 -17.65 23.64
C THR A 398 -23.16 -16.93 23.79
N LEU A 399 -23.55 -16.21 22.75
CA LEU A 399 -24.83 -15.54 22.66
C LEU A 399 -25.67 -16.18 21.56
N SER A 400 -26.98 -16.24 21.79
CA SER A 400 -27.98 -16.42 20.75
C SER A 400 -28.54 -15.06 20.39
N PHE A 401 -28.97 -14.87 19.14
CA PHE A 401 -29.60 -13.62 18.73
C PHE A 401 -30.98 -13.85 18.13
N GLN A 402 -31.91 -12.97 18.46
CA GLN A 402 -33.23 -12.92 17.84
C GLN A 402 -33.50 -11.51 17.35
N GLN A 403 -33.78 -11.38 16.05
CA GLN A 403 -34.11 -10.09 15.45
C GLN A 403 -35.61 -10.02 15.19
N SER A 404 -36.33 -9.28 16.04
CA SER A 404 -37.79 -9.12 15.93
C SER A 404 -38.20 -8.08 14.89
N ALA A 405 -37.31 -7.12 14.59
CA ALA A 405 -37.50 -6.09 13.58
C ALA A 405 -36.14 -5.65 12.99
N PRO A 406 -36.10 -4.97 11.83
CA PRO A 406 -34.83 -4.52 11.22
C PRO A 406 -33.97 -3.62 12.12
N ASP A 407 -34.60 -2.95 13.08
CA ASP A 407 -34.04 -2.00 14.03
C ASP A 407 -33.99 -2.52 15.48
N LYS A 408 -34.47 -3.75 15.74
CA LYS A 408 -34.49 -4.34 17.09
C LYS A 408 -34.00 -5.78 17.11
N ALA A 409 -33.05 -6.05 18.00
CA ALA A 409 -32.54 -7.40 18.25
C ALA A 409 -32.40 -7.65 19.75
N VAL A 410 -32.43 -8.92 20.16
CA VAL A 410 -32.16 -9.36 21.52
C VAL A 410 -31.03 -10.37 21.47
N LEU A 411 -30.01 -10.18 22.31
CA LEU A 411 -28.95 -11.16 22.52
C LEU A 411 -29.16 -11.83 23.88
N THR A 412 -29.13 -13.16 23.92
CA THR A 412 -29.31 -13.94 25.15
C THR A 412 -28.25 -15.03 25.23
N GLY A 413 -27.56 -15.15 26.36
CA GLY A 413 -26.60 -16.23 26.57
C GLY A 413 -25.61 -15.94 27.68
N GLU A 414 -24.39 -16.42 27.54
CA GLU A 414 -23.35 -16.31 28.56
C GLU A 414 -22.23 -15.37 28.11
N LEU A 415 -21.90 -14.39 28.95
CA LEU A 415 -20.74 -13.50 28.81
C LEU A 415 -20.00 -13.44 30.14
N ASP A 416 -18.69 -13.63 30.11
CA ASP A 416 -17.81 -13.55 31.30
C ASP A 416 -18.31 -14.41 32.48
N GLY A 417 -18.89 -15.58 32.20
CA GLY A 417 -19.45 -16.49 33.21
C GLY A 417 -20.84 -16.11 33.75
N HIS A 418 -21.45 -15.03 33.25
CA HIS A 418 -22.76 -14.56 33.66
C HIS A 418 -23.82 -14.75 32.58
N GLN A 419 -25.05 -15.06 32.98
CA GLN A 419 -26.18 -15.12 32.04
C GLN A 419 -26.66 -13.70 31.76
N VAL A 420 -26.72 -13.33 30.48
CA VAL A 420 -27.07 -11.98 30.05
C VAL A 420 -28.22 -11.97 29.06
N ILE A 421 -29.00 -10.88 29.11
CA ILE A 421 -30.02 -10.54 28.11
C ILE A 421 -29.80 -9.07 27.72
N LEU A 422 -29.56 -8.82 26.43
CA LEU A 422 -29.26 -7.51 25.87
C LEU A 422 -30.34 -7.14 24.85
N THR A 423 -31.06 -6.04 25.09
CA THR A 423 -31.95 -5.46 24.08
C THR A 423 -31.17 -4.43 23.27
N LEU A 424 -31.18 -4.60 21.95
CA LEU A 424 -30.43 -3.81 20.99
C LEU A 424 -31.37 -2.97 20.14
N ASP A 425 -31.09 -1.67 20.06
CA ASP A 425 -31.74 -0.74 19.14
C ASP A 425 -30.71 -0.26 18.09
N ARG A 426 -31.07 -0.38 16.80
CA ARG A 426 -30.16 -0.05 15.71
C ARG A 426 -29.96 1.45 15.58
N ILE A 427 -28.71 1.85 15.40
CA ILE A 427 -28.33 3.21 15.01
C ILE A 427 -28.06 3.19 13.51
N ASP A 428 -28.70 4.10 12.78
CA ASP A 428 -28.46 4.28 11.35
C ASP A 428 -27.07 4.89 11.10
N PRO A 429 -26.14 4.19 10.43
CA PRO A 429 -24.83 4.74 10.07
C PRO A 429 -24.93 6.00 9.19
N ASP A 430 -26.00 6.16 8.43
CA ASP A 430 -26.21 7.33 7.57
C ASP A 430 -26.77 8.54 8.36
N SER A 431 -26.98 8.41 9.67
CA SER A 431 -27.27 9.56 10.55
C SER A 431 -26.01 10.37 10.91
N PHE A 432 -24.81 9.81 10.72
CA PHE A 432 -23.55 10.47 11.04
C PHE A 432 -23.23 11.55 9.99
N PRO A 433 -22.84 12.78 10.39
CA PRO A 433 -22.54 13.87 9.46
C PRO A 433 -21.53 13.50 8.36
N GLN A 434 -20.56 12.64 8.69
CA GLN A 434 -19.54 12.15 7.74
C GLN A 434 -20.13 11.37 6.56
N ARG A 435 -21.26 10.67 6.76
CA ARG A 435 -21.94 9.88 5.73
C ARG A 435 -23.15 10.59 5.11
N SER A 436 -23.80 11.46 5.89
CA SER A 436 -25.06 12.11 5.50
C SER A 436 -24.88 13.37 4.66
N ALA A 437 -23.68 13.97 4.64
CA ALA A 437 -23.43 15.22 3.93
C ALA A 437 -23.32 15.01 2.41
N PRO A 438 -24.29 15.49 1.59
CA PRO A 438 -24.20 15.39 0.14
C PRO A 438 -23.27 16.48 -0.42
N PHE A 439 -22.84 16.29 -1.67
CA PHE A 439 -22.18 17.35 -2.43
C PHE A 439 -23.13 18.57 -2.61
N ARG A 440 -22.60 19.78 -2.45
CA ARG A 440 -23.35 21.04 -2.62
C ARG A 440 -22.53 22.05 -3.42
N TRP A 441 -23.10 22.55 -4.51
CA TRP A 441 -22.49 23.63 -5.30
C TRP A 441 -22.47 24.96 -4.56
N VAL A 442 -23.53 25.27 -3.81
CA VAL A 442 -23.68 26.53 -3.07
C VAL A 442 -23.57 26.24 -1.56
N GLN A 443 -22.58 26.87 -0.92
CA GLN A 443 -22.39 26.85 0.53
C GLN A 443 -22.19 28.28 1.02
N ASN A 444 -23.16 28.81 1.77
CA ASN A 444 -23.10 30.18 2.28
C ASN A 444 -22.13 30.35 3.45
N ARG A 445 -21.76 29.24 4.12
CA ARG A 445 -20.80 29.18 5.22
C ARG A 445 -20.06 27.83 5.18
N PRO A 446 -18.81 27.76 5.65
CA PRO A 446 -18.14 26.48 5.89
C PRO A 446 -18.93 25.63 6.90
N ASN A 447 -18.93 24.31 6.71
CA ASN A 447 -19.61 23.35 7.58
C ASN A 447 -18.54 22.54 8.32
N PHE A 448 -18.16 23.01 9.51
CA PHE A 448 -17.20 22.36 10.42
C PHE A 448 -17.85 22.04 11.76
#